data_AF-A0AAN9EDH0-F1
#
_entry.id   AF-A0AAN9EDH0-F1
#
_cell.length_a   1.000
_cell.length_b   1.000
_cell.length_c   1.000
_cell.angle_alpha   90.00
_cell.angle_beta   90.00
_cell.angle_gamma   90.00
#
_symmetry.space_group_name_H-M   'P 1'
#
loop_
_entity.id
_entity.type
_entity.pdbx_description
1 polymer ?
#
loop_
_entity_poly.entity_id
_entity_poly.type
_entity_poly.pdbx_seq_one_letter_code
_entity_poly.pdbx_strand_id
1 'polypeptide(L)'
;MRNHESAESLVIVASASDLLLRATYGMLVDGEACTLPQLELLEATARAVQPVLEFGESGLAVADGLSNLLKCRVPTTVRCLSHPSAHVRALSISVLRDILLTDSIRSSSKPRRINGNHNPSYQYLNLDVIDWHADIEKCLIWEAHNRLSNGLSMQFLYHDHDIHWHFQKDEADSSYS
;
A
#
# COMPACT_ATOMS: atom_id res chain seq x y z
N MET A 1 22.55 -0.85 -7.22
CA MET A 1 21.34 -1.41 -7.84
C MET A 1 20.36 -0.27 -8.09
N ARG A 2 20.38 0.36 -9.27
CA ARG A 2 19.57 1.57 -9.59
C ARG A 2 18.72 1.40 -10.86
N ASN A 3 18.32 0.17 -11.19
CA ASN A 3 17.62 -0.14 -12.44
C ASN A 3 16.19 -0.68 -12.23
N HIS A 4 15.59 -0.40 -11.06
CA HIS A 4 14.21 -0.82 -10.76
C HIS A 4 13.15 0.06 -11.44
N GLU A 5 13.55 1.11 -12.16
CA GLU A 5 12.64 2.04 -12.85
C GLU A 5 12.35 1.63 -14.29
N SER A 6 12.99 0.58 -14.85
CA SER A 6 12.63 0.11 -16.19
C SER A 6 11.33 -0.68 -16.14
N ALA A 7 10.42 -0.40 -17.07
CA ALA A 7 9.13 -1.09 -17.18
C ALA A 7 9.30 -2.63 -17.25
N GLU A 8 10.38 -3.09 -17.87
CA GLU A 8 10.77 -4.51 -17.95
C GLU A 8 11.10 -5.12 -16.57
N SER A 9 11.80 -4.38 -15.72
CA SER A 9 12.11 -4.83 -14.36
C SER A 9 10.84 -4.91 -13.50
N LEU A 10 9.91 -3.98 -13.69
CA LEU A 10 8.61 -3.97 -13.01
C LEU A 10 7.73 -5.14 -13.46
N VAL A 11 7.75 -5.51 -14.75
CA VAL A 11 7.06 -6.72 -15.27
C VAL A 11 7.64 -8.01 -14.70
N ILE A 12 8.98 -8.11 -14.57
CA ILE A 12 9.64 -9.28 -13.98
C ILE A 12 9.26 -9.42 -12.50
N VAL A 13 9.30 -8.32 -11.75
CA VAL A 13 8.85 -8.27 -10.35
C VAL A 13 7.39 -8.71 -10.26
N ALA A 14 6.52 -8.17 -11.12
CA ALA A 14 5.09 -8.41 -11.08
C ALA A 14 4.66 -9.81 -11.55
N SER A 15 5.43 -10.45 -12.43
CA SER A 15 5.23 -11.86 -12.83
C SER A 15 5.70 -12.86 -11.77
N ALA A 16 6.40 -12.40 -10.72
CA ALA A 16 6.90 -13.21 -9.61
C ALA A 16 6.10 -13.01 -8.31
N SER A 17 4.79 -12.79 -8.37
CA SER A 17 3.94 -12.49 -7.20
C SER A 17 4.07 -13.48 -6.03
N ASP A 18 4.24 -14.78 -6.28
CA ASP A 18 4.48 -15.77 -5.22
C ASP A 18 5.83 -15.55 -4.51
N LEU A 19 6.88 -15.25 -5.28
CA LEU A 19 8.20 -14.94 -4.74
C LEU A 19 8.16 -13.64 -3.92
N LEU A 20 7.46 -12.60 -4.41
CA LEU A 20 7.26 -11.35 -3.68
C LEU A 20 6.49 -11.58 -2.38
N LEU A 21 5.44 -12.39 -2.42
CA LEU A 21 4.63 -12.72 -1.25
C LEU A 21 5.49 -13.38 -0.17
N ARG A 22 6.37 -14.31 -0.58
CA ARG A 22 7.32 -15.01 0.30
C ARG A 22 8.46 -14.12 0.78
N ALA A 23 9.01 -13.27 -0.07
CA ALA A 23 10.08 -12.34 0.28
C ALA A 23 9.63 -11.31 1.32
N THR A 24 8.36 -10.90 1.25
CA THR A 24 7.72 -9.99 2.21
C THR A 24 7.00 -10.75 3.34
N TYR A 25 7.04 -12.08 3.34
CA TYR A 25 6.42 -12.89 4.39
C TYR A 25 7.24 -12.78 5.68
N GLY A 26 6.54 -12.75 6.83
CA GLY A 26 7.22 -12.67 8.13
C GLY A 26 7.95 -11.34 8.36
N MET A 27 7.51 -10.25 7.74
CA MET A 27 7.96 -8.90 8.09
C MET A 27 7.61 -8.64 9.57
N LEU A 28 8.60 -8.88 10.45
CA LEU A 28 8.51 -8.64 11.87
C LEU A 28 8.98 -7.21 12.12
N VAL A 29 8.07 -6.38 12.64
CA VAL A 29 8.33 -4.95 12.91
C VAL A 29 9.38 -4.74 14.03
N ASP A 30 9.93 -5.80 14.59
CA ASP A 30 10.90 -5.76 15.68
C ASP A 30 12.36 -5.89 15.21
N GLY A 31 12.62 -6.08 13.90
CA GLY A 31 13.97 -6.32 13.35
C GLY A 31 14.32 -5.50 12.10
N GLU A 32 15.20 -4.50 12.25
CA GLU A 32 15.58 -3.58 11.18
C GLU A 32 16.26 -4.26 9.97
N ALA A 33 17.10 -5.29 10.21
CA ALA A 33 17.90 -5.93 9.16
C ALA A 33 17.07 -6.61 8.06
N CYS A 34 15.88 -7.12 8.39
CA CYS A 34 14.97 -7.74 7.42
C CYS A 34 13.85 -6.78 6.99
N THR A 35 13.46 -5.83 7.86
CA THR A 35 12.34 -4.92 7.59
C THR A 35 12.65 -3.94 6.46
N LEU A 36 13.87 -3.39 6.39
CA LEU A 36 14.23 -2.42 5.36
C LEU A 36 14.19 -3.02 3.94
N PRO A 37 14.89 -4.14 3.64
CA PRO A 37 14.81 -4.75 2.30
C PRO A 37 13.38 -5.14 1.90
N GLN A 38 12.55 -5.55 2.86
CA GLN A 38 11.15 -5.89 2.60
C GLN A 38 10.30 -4.67 2.27
N LEU A 39 10.52 -3.55 2.95
CA LEU A 39 9.86 -2.28 2.63
C LEU A 39 10.31 -1.70 1.30
N GLU A 40 11.59 -1.81 0.94
CA GLU A 40 12.10 -1.39 -0.38
C GLU A 40 11.43 -2.21 -1.49
N LEU A 41 11.26 -3.51 -1.29
CA LEU A 41 10.54 -4.37 -2.23
C LEU A 41 9.06 -4.02 -2.34
N LEU A 42 8.40 -3.67 -1.23
CA LEU A 42 7.02 -3.21 -1.23
C LEU A 42 6.86 -1.86 -1.93
N GLU A 43 7.83 -0.96 -1.78
CA GLU A 43 7.84 0.34 -2.48
C GLU A 43 7.94 0.13 -3.99
N ALA A 44 8.91 -0.68 -4.43
CA ALA A 44 9.04 -1.05 -5.84
C ALA A 44 7.77 -1.73 -6.37
N THR A 45 7.12 -2.56 -5.56
CA THR A 45 5.86 -3.23 -5.93
C THR A 45 4.71 -2.23 -6.07
N ALA A 46 4.57 -1.28 -5.14
CA ALA A 46 3.55 -0.22 -5.21
C ALA A 46 3.73 0.64 -6.47
N ARG A 47 4.97 1.01 -6.79
CA ARG A 47 5.30 1.77 -8.01
C ARG A 47 5.11 0.95 -9.30
N ALA A 48 5.17 -0.37 -9.25
CA ALA A 48 4.97 -1.24 -10.40
C ALA A 48 3.51 -1.33 -10.86
N VAL A 49 2.54 -1.12 -9.97
CA VAL A 49 1.11 -1.33 -10.27
C VAL A 49 0.67 -0.49 -11.47
N GLN A 50 0.99 0.81 -11.48
CA GLN A 50 0.53 1.70 -12.54
C GLN A 50 1.17 1.39 -13.91
N PRO A 51 2.51 1.29 -14.06
CA PRO A 51 3.13 0.93 -15.33
C PRO A 51 2.64 -0.42 -15.86
N VAL A 52 2.34 -1.37 -14.98
CA VAL A 52 1.78 -2.66 -15.38
C VAL A 52 0.37 -2.51 -15.97
N LEU A 53 -0.47 -1.63 -15.42
CA LEU A 53 -1.81 -1.35 -15.97
C LEU A 53 -1.74 -0.75 -17.38
N GLU A 54 -0.67 -0.03 -17.72
CA GLU A 54 -0.49 0.57 -19.05
C GLU A 54 -0.26 -0.48 -20.15
N PHE A 55 0.06 -1.73 -19.81
CA PHE A 55 0.14 -2.85 -20.77
C PHE A 55 -1.22 -3.38 -21.25
N GLY A 56 -2.33 -2.85 -20.74
CA GLY A 56 -3.68 -3.25 -21.16
C GLY A 56 -4.11 -4.60 -20.56
N GLU A 57 -4.82 -5.43 -21.33
CA GLU A 57 -5.42 -6.67 -20.82
C GLU A 57 -4.40 -7.66 -20.23
N SER A 58 -3.19 -7.74 -20.81
CA SER A 58 -2.11 -8.60 -20.31
C SER A 58 -1.54 -8.12 -18.98
N GLY A 59 -1.63 -6.83 -18.69
CA GLY A 59 -1.18 -6.22 -17.44
C GLY A 59 -2.20 -6.31 -16.31
N LEU A 60 -3.49 -6.46 -16.62
CA LEU A 60 -4.56 -6.40 -15.61
C LEU A 60 -4.42 -7.49 -14.54
N ALA A 61 -4.26 -8.75 -14.95
CA ALA A 61 -4.12 -9.87 -14.00
C ALA A 61 -2.87 -9.73 -13.11
N VAL A 62 -1.82 -9.13 -13.67
CA VAL A 62 -0.57 -8.87 -12.98
C VAL A 62 -0.74 -7.73 -11.95
N ALA A 63 -1.38 -6.63 -12.34
CA ALA A 63 -1.72 -5.52 -11.45
C ALA A 63 -2.65 -5.95 -10.31
N ASP A 64 -3.62 -6.84 -10.57
CA ASP A 64 -4.46 -7.45 -9.54
C ASP A 64 -3.64 -8.27 -8.54
N GLY A 65 -2.71 -9.09 -9.04
CA GLY A 65 -1.79 -9.86 -8.19
C GLY A 65 -0.95 -8.97 -7.27
N LEU A 66 -0.39 -7.89 -7.83
CA LEU A 66 0.36 -6.90 -7.06
C LEU A 66 -0.51 -6.16 -6.04
N SER A 67 -1.70 -5.73 -6.43
CA SER A 67 -2.64 -5.01 -5.56
C SER A 67 -3.08 -5.88 -4.38
N ASN A 68 -3.36 -7.16 -4.63
CA ASN A 68 -3.68 -8.12 -3.57
C ASN A 68 -2.50 -8.33 -2.61
N LEU A 69 -1.27 -8.43 -3.12
CA LEU A 69 -0.07 -8.53 -2.29
C LEU A 69 0.08 -7.30 -1.39
N LEU A 70 -0.02 -6.09 -1.96
CA LEU A 70 0.07 -4.84 -1.22
C LEU A 70 -1.02 -4.78 -0.14
N LYS A 71 -2.25 -5.19 -0.45
CA LYS A 71 -3.37 -5.23 0.49
C LYS A 71 -3.07 -6.13 1.69
N CYS A 72 -2.46 -7.29 1.45
CA CYS A 72 -2.01 -8.19 2.53
C CYS A 72 -0.83 -7.64 3.37
N ARG A 73 -0.23 -6.51 2.98
CA ARG A 73 0.94 -5.93 3.65
C ARG A 73 0.68 -4.57 4.28
N VAL A 74 -0.41 -3.89 3.91
CA VAL A 74 -0.83 -2.61 4.53
C VAL A 74 -0.79 -2.65 6.07
N PRO A 75 -1.36 -3.65 6.78
CA PRO A 75 -1.35 -3.64 8.24
C PRO A 75 0.06 -3.61 8.84
N THR A 76 0.98 -4.39 8.28
CA THR A 76 2.37 -4.44 8.76
C THR A 76 3.13 -3.18 8.39
N THR A 77 2.92 -2.64 7.17
CA THR A 77 3.51 -1.35 6.76
C THR A 77 3.03 -0.20 7.65
N VAL A 78 1.75 -0.19 8.04
CA VAL A 78 1.20 0.79 9.00
C VAL A 78 1.86 0.64 10.37
N ARG A 79 2.05 -0.59 10.86
CA ARG A 79 2.76 -0.81 12.13
C ARG A 79 4.21 -0.32 12.09
N CYS A 80 4.89 -0.42 10.94
CA CYS A 80 6.24 0.12 10.74
C CYS A 80 6.31 1.67 10.87
N LEU A 81 5.19 2.40 10.80
CA LEU A 81 5.15 3.83 11.13
C LEU A 81 5.50 4.12 12.59
N SER A 82 5.33 3.14 13.47
CA SER A 82 5.71 3.27 14.88
C SER A 82 7.08 2.71 15.21
N HIS A 83 7.86 2.32 14.20
CA HIS A 83 9.19 1.74 14.37
C HIS A 83 10.19 2.78 14.92
N PRO A 84 11.14 2.40 15.80
CA PRO A 84 12.13 3.33 16.35
C PRO A 84 13.06 3.93 15.28
N SER A 85 13.43 3.15 14.27
CA SER A 85 14.23 3.64 13.12
C SER A 85 13.43 4.61 12.25
N ALA A 86 13.93 5.83 12.11
CA ALA A 86 13.36 6.85 11.23
C ALA A 86 13.34 6.43 9.77
N HIS A 87 14.31 5.62 9.34
CA HIS A 87 14.39 5.17 7.97
C HIS A 87 13.26 4.20 7.62
N VAL A 88 12.98 3.25 8.52
CA VAL A 88 11.83 2.34 8.40
C VAL A 88 10.52 3.11 8.32
N ARG A 89 10.34 4.15 9.16
CA ARG A 89 9.14 5.00 9.11
C ARG A 89 9.00 5.74 7.77
N ALA A 90 10.05 6.42 7.34
CA ALA A 90 10.06 7.17 6.08
C ALA A 90 9.73 6.28 4.87
N LEU A 91 10.32 5.09 4.81
CA LEU A 91 10.06 4.15 3.72
C LEU A 91 8.64 3.57 3.79
N SER A 92 8.12 3.29 4.99
CA SER A 92 6.73 2.86 5.17
C SER A 92 5.73 3.93 4.71
N ILE A 93 6.01 5.20 5.00
CA ILE A 93 5.24 6.35 4.50
C ILE A 93 5.27 6.38 2.97
N SER A 94 6.45 6.20 2.37
CA SER A 94 6.61 6.16 0.91
C SER A 94 5.75 5.05 0.27
N VAL A 95 5.80 3.83 0.81
CA VAL A 95 4.97 2.70 0.37
C VAL A 95 3.48 3.05 0.43
N LEU A 96 2.99 3.58 1.56
CA LEU A 96 1.58 3.92 1.73
C LEU A 96 1.13 5.04 0.79
N ARG A 97 1.99 6.04 0.57
CA ARG A 97 1.75 7.11 -0.40
C ARG A 97 1.65 6.55 -1.83
N ASP A 98 2.59 5.69 -2.23
CA ASP A 98 2.59 5.08 -3.55
C ASP A 98 1.33 4.23 -3.78
N ILE A 99 0.88 3.49 -2.75
CA ILE A 99 -0.40 2.76 -2.79
C ILE A 99 -1.59 3.71 -3.04
N LEU A 100 -1.69 4.83 -2.32
CA LEU A 100 -2.79 5.80 -2.51
C LEU A 100 -2.79 6.44 -3.90
N LEU A 101 -1.60 6.65 -4.49
CA LEU A 101 -1.48 7.17 -5.85
C LEU A 101 -2.08 6.20 -6.89
N THR A 102 -2.01 4.89 -6.65
CA THR A 102 -2.66 3.90 -7.53
C THR A 102 -4.18 4.04 -7.58
N ASP A 103 -4.82 4.42 -6.46
CA ASP A 103 -6.28 4.56 -6.35
C ASP A 103 -6.79 5.81 -7.10
N SER A 104 -6.10 6.94 -6.90
CA SER A 104 -6.43 8.22 -7.53
C SER A 104 -6.48 8.11 -9.06
N ILE A 105 -5.50 7.42 -9.65
CA ILE A 105 -5.38 7.30 -11.10
C ILE A 105 -6.44 6.35 -11.67
N ARG A 106 -6.74 5.24 -10.97
CA ARG A 106 -7.79 4.30 -11.36
C ARG A 106 -9.18 4.95 -11.38
N SER A 107 -9.44 5.90 -10.48
CA SER A 107 -10.67 6.70 -10.49
C SER A 107 -10.76 7.68 -11.69
N SER A 108 -9.60 8.14 -12.20
CA SER A 108 -9.51 9.13 -13.28
C SER A 108 -9.55 8.51 -14.68
N SER A 109 -9.23 7.22 -14.81
CA SER A 109 -9.28 6.50 -16.08
C SER A 109 -10.74 6.35 -16.52
N LYS A 110 -11.23 7.29 -17.33
CA LYS A 110 -12.48 7.11 -18.07
C LYS A 110 -12.41 5.77 -18.81
N PRO A 111 -13.48 4.96 -18.84
CA PRO A 111 -13.51 3.78 -19.67
C PRO A 111 -13.25 4.24 -21.11
N ARG A 112 -12.10 3.85 -21.66
CA ARG A 112 -11.74 4.14 -23.04
C ARG A 112 -12.78 3.43 -23.90
N ARG A 113 -13.77 4.17 -24.39
CA ARG A 113 -14.76 3.67 -25.35
C ARG A 113 -14.01 3.31 -26.64
N ILE A 114 -13.61 2.06 -26.74
CA ILE A 114 -13.19 1.47 -28.02
C ILE A 114 -14.50 1.20 -28.75
N ASN A 115 -14.82 2.03 -29.74
CA ASN A 115 -15.89 1.75 -30.70
C ASN A 115 -15.51 0.48 -31.47
N GLY A 116 -16.04 -0.66 -31.05
CA GLY A 116 -15.90 -1.95 -31.72
C GLY A 116 -17.13 -2.79 -31.44
N ASN A 117 -17.97 -2.98 -32.47
CA ASN A 117 -19.19 -3.77 -32.43
C ASN A 117 -18.92 -5.27 -32.22
N HIS A 118 -18.53 -5.75 -31.03
CA HIS A 118 -18.62 -7.18 -30.70
C HIS A 118 -18.84 -7.44 -29.20
N ASN A 119 -20.00 -8.05 -28.89
CA ASN A 119 -20.34 -8.92 -27.75
C ASN A 119 -20.09 -8.43 -26.30
N PRO A 120 -21.12 -8.30 -25.43
CA PRO A 120 -20.96 -7.87 -24.04
C PRO A 120 -20.53 -9.03 -23.10
N SER A 121 -19.52 -9.81 -23.49
CA SER A 121 -19.00 -10.94 -22.67
C SER A 121 -17.88 -10.54 -21.71
N TYR A 122 -17.38 -9.30 -21.77
CA TYR A 122 -16.47 -8.78 -20.76
C TYR A 122 -17.24 -7.79 -19.89
N GLN A 123 -18.23 -8.31 -19.16
CA GLN A 123 -18.50 -7.70 -17.86
C GLN A 123 -17.18 -7.77 -17.12
N TYR A 124 -16.57 -6.58 -16.97
CA TYR A 124 -15.48 -6.30 -16.05
C TYR A 124 -15.61 -7.27 -14.89
N LEU A 125 -14.69 -8.24 -14.81
CA LEU A 125 -14.51 -9.01 -13.60
C LEU A 125 -14.55 -7.99 -12.47
N ASN A 126 -15.51 -8.15 -11.57
CA ASN A 126 -15.66 -7.30 -10.41
C ASN A 126 -14.30 -7.31 -9.69
N LEU A 127 -13.44 -6.35 -10.01
CA LEU A 127 -12.47 -5.87 -9.06
C LEU A 127 -13.35 -5.38 -7.94
N ASP A 128 -13.40 -6.13 -6.84
CA ASP A 128 -13.59 -5.53 -5.54
C ASP A 128 -12.72 -4.27 -5.54
N VAL A 129 -13.37 -3.12 -5.63
CA VAL A 129 -12.69 -1.84 -5.69
C VAL A 129 -12.00 -1.73 -4.34
N ILE A 130 -10.70 -2.04 -4.31
CA ILE A 130 -9.90 -1.86 -3.11
C ILE A 130 -9.94 -0.37 -2.82
N ASP A 131 -10.69 0.00 -1.79
CA ASP A 131 -10.70 1.34 -1.26
C ASP A 131 -9.45 1.48 -0.40
N TRP A 132 -8.35 1.86 -1.06
CA TRP A 132 -7.05 2.00 -0.43
C TRP A 132 -7.07 3.00 0.72
N HIS A 133 -7.85 4.07 0.57
CA HIS A 133 -8.03 5.06 1.60
C HIS A 133 -8.69 4.45 2.85
N ALA A 134 -9.85 3.81 2.70
CA ALA A 134 -10.56 3.20 3.83
C ALA A 134 -9.77 2.04 4.46
N ASP A 135 -9.07 1.23 3.67
CA ASP A 135 -8.29 0.10 4.18
C ASP A 135 -7.06 0.57 4.97
N ILE A 136 -6.35 1.61 4.51
CA ILE A 136 -5.22 2.22 5.24
C ILE A 136 -5.73 2.92 6.51
N GLU A 137 -6.83 3.67 6.42
CA GLU A 137 -7.43 4.36 7.57
C GLU A 137 -7.82 3.39 8.69
N LYS A 138 -8.50 2.28 8.35
CA LYS A 138 -8.83 1.22 9.34
C LYS A 138 -7.59 0.67 10.01
N CYS A 139 -6.50 0.46 9.26
CA CYS A 139 -5.24 -0.05 9.81
C CYS A 139 -4.59 0.97 10.75
N LEU A 140 -4.63 2.27 10.41
CA LEU A 140 -4.12 3.35 11.26
C LEU A 140 -4.89 3.44 12.58
N ILE A 141 -6.23 3.40 12.51
CA ILE A 141 -7.10 3.39 13.69
C ILE A 141 -6.80 2.17 14.56
N TRP A 142 -6.67 0.99 13.95
CA TRP A 142 -6.36 -0.23 14.70
C TRP A 142 -4.99 -0.16 15.38
N GLU A 143 -3.95 0.33 14.68
CA GLU A 143 -2.61 0.46 15.26
C GLU A 143 -2.58 1.48 16.40
N ALA A 144 -3.25 2.63 16.24
CA ALA A 144 -3.38 3.61 17.32
C ALA A 144 -4.02 2.99 18.57
N HIS A 145 -5.14 2.27 18.41
CA HIS A 145 -5.79 1.55 19.51
C HIS A 145 -4.89 0.47 20.12
N ASN A 146 -4.20 -0.32 19.30
CA ASN A 146 -3.28 -1.35 19.76
C ASN A 146 -2.13 -0.76 20.58
N ARG A 147 -1.61 0.41 20.22
CA ARG A 147 -0.57 1.08 21.01
C ARG A 147 -1.09 1.57 22.35
N LEU A 148 -2.26 2.21 22.35
CA LEU A 148 -2.93 2.68 23.57
C LEU A 148 -3.23 1.54 24.54
N SER A 149 -3.82 0.44 24.05
CA SER A 149 -4.18 -0.71 24.88
C SER A 149 -2.98 -1.42 25.51
N ASN A 150 -1.82 -1.37 24.85
CA ASN A 150 -0.55 -1.91 25.34
C ASN A 150 0.32 -0.89 26.09
N GLY A 151 -0.16 0.34 26.31
CA GLY A 151 0.60 1.41 26.99
C GLY A 151 1.84 1.89 26.21
N LEU A 152 1.88 1.68 24.90
CA LEU A 152 2.98 2.09 24.02
C LEU A 152 2.82 3.55 23.58
N SER A 153 3.94 4.25 23.46
CA SER A 153 3.97 5.64 22.98
C SER A 153 3.45 5.77 21.55
N MET A 154 2.61 6.78 21.30
CA MET A 154 2.13 7.15 19.95
C MET A 154 2.97 8.22 19.28
N GLN A 155 4.11 8.61 19.86
CA GLN A 155 4.91 9.75 19.40
C GLN A 155 5.24 9.69 17.91
N PHE A 156 5.60 8.50 17.39
CA PHE A 156 6.00 8.36 15.99
C PHE A 156 4.84 8.30 15.00
N LEU A 157 3.67 7.80 15.42
CA LEU A 157 2.51 7.63 14.54
C LEU A 157 1.94 8.99 14.07
N TYR A 158 2.09 10.04 14.89
CA TYR A 158 1.57 11.39 14.61
C TYR A 158 2.63 12.42 14.22
N HIS A 159 3.94 12.09 14.26
CA HIS A 159 5.00 13.09 14.01
C HIS A 159 5.29 13.31 12.53
N ASP A 160 5.10 12.31 11.67
CA ASP A 160 5.30 12.44 10.23
C ASP A 160 4.01 12.92 9.54
N HIS A 161 3.63 14.16 9.86
CA HIS A 161 2.39 14.84 9.45
C HIS A 161 2.33 15.26 7.96
N ASP A 162 3.15 14.64 7.12
CA ASP A 162 3.28 15.00 5.71
C ASP A 162 2.34 14.15 4.82
N ILE A 163 1.63 13.19 5.40
CA ILE A 163 0.41 12.63 4.80
C ILE A 163 -0.77 13.37 5.43
N HIS A 164 -1.48 14.17 4.63
CA HIS A 164 -2.57 15.03 5.08
C HIS A 164 -3.81 14.18 5.47
N TRP A 165 -3.72 13.48 6.60
CA TRP A 165 -4.83 12.75 7.20
C TRP A 165 -5.53 13.65 8.21
N HIS A 166 -6.73 14.11 7.89
CA HIS A 166 -7.59 14.80 8.85
C HIS A 166 -8.13 13.79 9.88
N PHE A 167 -7.38 13.56 10.96
CA PHE A 167 -7.96 12.99 12.17
C PHE A 167 -8.66 14.10 12.95
N GLN A 168 -9.98 14.01 13.03
CA GLN A 168 -10.77 14.85 13.91
C GLN A 168 -10.44 14.48 15.37
N LYS A 169 -9.92 15.47 16.09
CA LYS A 169 -9.47 15.38 17.47
C LYS A 169 -10.68 15.44 18.40
N ASP A 170 -11.45 14.35 18.47
CA ASP A 170 -12.57 14.22 19.39
C ASP A 170 -12.35 13.00 20.30
N GLU A 171 -11.44 13.12 21.28
CA GLU A 171 -11.48 12.44 22.59
C GLU A 171 -10.19 12.72 23.39
N ALA A 172 -10.13 13.89 24.02
CA ALA A 172 -9.27 14.13 25.17
C ALA A 172 -9.71 15.42 25.88
N ASP A 173 -10.99 15.47 26.30
CA ASP A 173 -11.45 16.36 27.36
C ASP A 173 -12.83 15.88 27.82
N SER A 174 -12.86 14.74 28.51
CA SER A 174 -13.94 14.44 29.44
C SER A 174 -13.47 13.41 30.46
N SER A 175 -13.66 13.76 31.74
CA SER A 175 -13.53 12.91 32.93
C SER A 175 -12.15 12.85 33.61
N TYR A 176 -11.66 14.01 34.04
CA TYR A 176 -11.17 14.16 35.43
C TYR A 176 -11.47 15.59 35.91
N SER A 177 -12.69 15.81 36.39
CA SER A 177 -13.08 16.68 37.51
C SER A 177 -14.59 16.55 37.75
#